data_AF-A0A0L0UND4-F1
#
_entry.id   AF-A0A0L0UND4-F1
#
_cell.length_a   1.000
_cell.length_b   1.000
_cell.length_c   1.000
_cell.angle_alpha   90.00
_cell.angle_beta   90.00
_cell.angle_gamma   90.00
#
_symmetry.space_group_name_H-M   'P 1'
#
loop_
_entity.id
_entity.type
_entity.pdbx_description
1 polymer ?
#
loop_
_entity_poly.entity_id
_entity_poly.type
_entity_poly.pdbx_seq_one_letter_code
_entity_poly.pdbx_strand_id
1 'polypeptide(L)'
;MAASSIAINMDEPKNPITRLEWQTTGITLNKKLMAMQDGPLARAIDLQAVKKYGVPAKPLQTTAVLNLARRRNVFLLAGTGFGKSRIPEMYFKLMPKKQAPVVLTLNPLDALGNKKVLWGK
;
A
#
# COMPACT_ATOMS: atom_id res chain seq x y z
N MET A 1 -32.97 -28.39 -27.72
CA MET A 1 -33.53 -27.08 -27.30
C MET A 1 -32.39 -26.26 -26.72
N ALA A 2 -31.92 -25.24 -27.46
CA ALA A 2 -30.89 -24.33 -26.97
C ALA A 2 -31.58 -23.11 -26.36
N ALA A 3 -31.28 -22.81 -25.09
CA ALA A 3 -31.76 -21.59 -24.44
C ALA A 3 -30.99 -20.40 -25.03
N SER A 4 -31.73 -19.48 -25.66
CA SER A 4 -31.20 -18.16 -26.04
C SER A 4 -31.09 -17.30 -24.77
N SER A 5 -29.91 -16.72 -24.53
CA SER A 5 -29.74 -15.65 -23.55
C SER A 5 -29.44 -14.36 -24.29
N ILE A 6 -30.30 -13.36 -24.07
CA ILE A 6 -30.22 -12.01 -24.62
C ILE A 6 -29.03 -11.31 -23.96
N ALA A 7 -28.02 -10.96 -24.76
CA ALA A 7 -26.95 -10.07 -24.33
C ALA A 7 -27.45 -8.62 -24.38
N ILE A 8 -27.48 -7.95 -23.23
CA ILE A 8 -27.73 -6.51 -23.16
C ILE A 8 -26.44 -5.85 -23.65
N ASN A 9 -26.45 -5.33 -24.87
CA ASN A 9 -25.34 -4.53 -25.39
C ASN A 9 -25.21 -3.27 -24.53
N MET A 10 -24.19 -3.21 -23.69
CA MET A 10 -23.71 -1.95 -23.14
C MET A 10 -22.95 -1.26 -24.27
N ASP A 11 -23.53 -0.20 -24.83
CA ASP A 11 -22.82 0.63 -25.81
C ASP A 11 -21.49 1.10 -25.20
N GLU A 12 -20.40 0.77 -25.90
CA GLU A 12 -19.07 1.26 -25.55
C GLU A 12 -19.11 2.80 -25.57
N PRO A 13 -18.63 3.49 -24.52
CA PRO A 13 -18.64 4.94 -24.50
C PRO A 13 -17.84 5.47 -25.69
N LYS A 14 -18.47 6.30 -26.53
CA LYS A 14 -17.91 6.90 -27.76
C LYS A 14 -16.65 7.75 -27.56
N ASN A 15 -16.24 7.93 -26.31
CA ASN A 15 -14.90 8.34 -25.96
C ASN A 15 -14.56 7.59 -24.67
N PRO A 16 -13.87 6.43 -24.71
CA PRO A 16 -13.31 5.90 -23.49
C PRO A 16 -12.49 7.05 -22.92
N ILE A 17 -12.59 7.34 -21.62
CA ILE A 17 -11.63 8.24 -21.00
C ILE A 17 -10.28 7.61 -21.33
N THR A 18 -9.63 8.10 -22.39
CA THR A 18 -8.36 7.61 -22.88
C THR A 18 -7.51 7.87 -21.68
N ARG A 19 -7.19 6.77 -20.97
CA ARG A 19 -6.40 6.74 -19.74
C ARG A 19 -5.44 7.88 -19.90
N LEU A 20 -5.73 9.00 -19.22
CA LEU A 20 -4.92 10.20 -19.29
C LEU A 20 -3.52 9.63 -19.25
N GLU A 21 -2.69 9.91 -20.25
CA GLU A 21 -1.32 9.46 -20.25
C GLU A 21 -0.75 10.00 -18.95
N TRP A 22 -0.83 9.19 -17.89
CA TRP A 22 -0.17 9.42 -16.63
C TRP A 22 1.24 9.18 -17.08
N GLN A 23 1.84 10.27 -17.57
CA GLN A 23 3.24 10.36 -17.79
C GLN A 23 3.86 9.73 -16.55
N THR A 24 4.84 8.88 -16.79
CA THR A 24 5.51 8.04 -15.80
C THR A 24 6.29 8.87 -14.76
N THR A 25 5.87 10.10 -14.50
CA THR A 25 6.30 11.09 -13.51
C THR A 25 5.76 10.81 -12.09
N GLY A 26 5.27 9.59 -11.84
CA GLY A 26 4.98 9.13 -10.48
C GLY A 26 6.27 8.84 -9.71
N ILE A 27 6.21 8.94 -8.38
CA ILE A 27 7.34 8.62 -7.52
C ILE A 27 7.72 7.17 -7.70
N THR A 28 9.00 6.96 -8.03
CA THR A 28 9.54 5.65 -8.32
C THR A 28 10.60 5.30 -7.30
N LEU A 29 10.53 4.08 -6.77
CA LEU A 29 11.57 3.57 -5.87
C LEU A 29 12.92 3.54 -6.59
N ASN A 30 14.00 3.65 -5.82
CA ASN A 30 15.33 3.62 -6.43
C ASN A 30 15.55 2.26 -7.15
N LYS A 31 16.27 2.27 -8.29
CA LYS A 31 16.51 1.09 -9.14
C LYS A 31 16.99 -0.12 -8.35
N LYS A 32 17.83 0.11 -7.32
CA LYS A 32 18.33 -0.94 -6.43
C LYS A 32 17.20 -1.69 -5.70
N LEU A 33 16.19 -0.99 -5.18
CA LEU A 33 15.06 -1.61 -4.48
C LEU A 33 14.13 -2.32 -5.46
N MET A 34 13.94 -1.75 -6.65
CA MET A 34 13.14 -2.38 -7.70
C MET A 34 13.78 -3.66 -8.24
N ALA A 35 15.10 -3.71 -8.38
CA ALA A 35 15.82 -4.89 -8.87
C ALA A 35 16.09 -5.94 -7.78
N MET A 36 15.98 -5.56 -6.50
CA MET A 36 16.17 -6.48 -5.38
C MET A 36 15.13 -7.60 -5.44
N GLN A 37 15.52 -8.84 -5.14
CA GLN A 37 14.56 -9.95 -5.03
C GLN A 37 13.65 -9.76 -3.80
N ASP A 38 12.48 -10.42 -3.82
CA ASP A 38 11.45 -10.23 -2.80
C ASP A 38 11.90 -10.63 -1.39
N GLY A 39 12.66 -11.72 -1.23
CA GLY A 39 13.16 -12.17 0.07
C GLY A 39 14.08 -11.13 0.75
N PRO A 40 15.16 -10.67 0.09
CA PRO A 40 16.01 -9.61 0.62
C PRO A 40 15.26 -8.29 0.89
N LEU A 41 14.30 -7.92 0.04
CA LEU A 41 13.50 -6.71 0.23
C LEU A 41 12.57 -6.83 1.45
N ALA A 42 11.91 -7.97 1.63
CA ALA A 42 11.11 -8.27 2.81
C ALA A 42 11.95 -8.20 4.09
N ARG A 43 13.14 -8.81 4.10
CA ARG A 43 14.07 -8.72 5.24
C ARG A 43 14.49 -7.28 5.55
N ALA A 44 14.73 -6.47 4.51
CA ALA A 44 15.07 -5.05 4.70
C ALA A 44 13.89 -4.27 5.30
N ILE A 45 12.65 -4.56 4.88
CA ILE A 45 11.44 -3.98 5.47
C ILE A 45 11.32 -4.38 6.95
N ASP A 46 11.52 -5.65 7.28
CA ASP A 46 11.44 -6.13 8.67
C ASP A 46 12.50 -5.51 9.58
N LEU A 47 13.74 -5.40 9.10
CA LEU A 47 14.83 -4.73 9.83
C LEU A 47 14.50 -3.24 10.09
N GLN A 48 13.90 -2.56 9.11
CA GLN A 48 13.43 -1.18 9.30
C GLN A 48 12.28 -1.11 10.31
N ALA A 49 11.38 -2.07 10.31
CA ALA A 49 10.29 -2.16 11.28
C ALA A 49 10.81 -2.33 12.71
N VAL A 50 11.77 -3.25 12.92
CA VAL A 50 12.44 -3.44 14.22
C VAL A 50 13.10 -2.14 14.67
N LYS A 51 13.86 -1.49 13.78
CA LYS A 51 14.54 -0.22 14.10
C LYS A 51 13.57 0.89 14.54
N LYS A 52 12.38 0.95 13.92
CA LYS A 52 11.41 2.02 14.17
C LYS A 52 10.45 1.73 15.33
N TYR A 53 10.01 0.48 15.47
CA TYR A 53 8.94 0.09 16.39
C TYR A 53 9.41 -0.84 17.52
N GLY A 54 10.68 -1.24 17.54
CA GLY A 54 11.24 -2.19 18.52
C GLY A 54 10.83 -3.65 18.30
N VAL A 55 9.93 -3.91 17.35
CA VAL A 55 9.41 -5.25 17.05
C VAL A 55 9.37 -5.49 15.55
N PRO A 56 9.54 -6.74 15.09
CA PRO A 56 9.37 -7.09 13.68
C PRO A 56 7.98 -6.71 13.16
N ALA A 57 7.88 -6.43 11.86
CA ALA A 57 6.58 -6.30 11.21
C ALA A 57 5.86 -7.65 11.20
N LYS A 58 4.52 -7.61 11.24
CA LYS A 58 3.73 -8.84 11.04
C LYS A 58 3.88 -9.29 9.59
N PRO A 59 3.88 -10.60 9.29
CA PRO A 59 4.06 -11.11 7.92
C PRO A 59 3.16 -10.42 6.88
N LEU A 60 1.87 -10.26 7.18
CA LEU A 60 0.92 -9.59 6.28
C LEU A 60 1.21 -8.09 6.06
N GLN A 61 1.83 -7.40 7.04
CA GLN A 61 2.29 -6.02 6.85
C GLN A 61 3.47 -5.98 5.87
N THR A 62 4.43 -6.89 6.03
CA THR A 62 5.60 -7.00 5.17
C THR A 62 5.19 -7.36 3.74
N THR A 63 4.28 -8.34 3.57
CA THR A 63 3.72 -8.70 2.27
C THR A 63 2.96 -7.54 1.63
N ALA A 64 2.20 -6.76 2.40
CA ALA A 64 1.51 -5.58 1.87
C ALA A 64 2.51 -4.53 1.35
N VAL A 65 3.52 -4.17 2.16
CA VAL A 65 4.55 -3.20 1.76
C VAL A 65 5.35 -3.69 0.56
N LEU A 66 5.67 -4.99 0.50
CA LEU A 66 6.35 -5.60 -0.63
C LEU A 66 5.53 -5.47 -1.91
N ASN A 67 4.24 -5.80 -1.89
CA ASN A 67 3.38 -5.66 -3.06
C ASN A 67 3.22 -4.19 -3.49
N LEU A 68 3.14 -3.25 -2.55
CA LEU A 68 3.14 -1.81 -2.84
C LEU A 68 4.48 -1.37 -3.48
N ALA A 69 5.61 -1.91 -3.03
CA ALA A 69 6.92 -1.66 -3.64
C ALA A 69 7.02 -2.20 -5.08
N ARG A 70 6.23 -3.24 -5.40
CA ARG A 70 6.03 -3.77 -6.75
C ARG A 70 4.94 -3.04 -7.55
N ARG A 71 4.45 -1.89 -7.07
CA ARG A 71 3.40 -1.08 -7.71
C ARG A 71 2.09 -1.84 -7.91
N ARG A 72 1.79 -2.83 -7.04
CA ARG A 72 0.53 -3.57 -7.06
C ARG A 72 -0.45 -2.91 -6.11
N ASN A 73 -1.74 -2.94 -6.48
CA ASN A 73 -2.82 -2.61 -5.56
C ASN A 73 -2.96 -3.73 -4.52
N VAL A 74 -3.20 -3.36 -3.26
CA VAL A 74 -3.27 -4.31 -2.15
C VAL A 74 -4.60 -4.12 -1.42
N PHE A 75 -5.36 -5.20 -1.31
CA PHE A 75 -6.48 -5.31 -0.38
C PHE A 75 -6.03 -6.12 0.83
N LEU A 76 -6.12 -5.53 2.01
CA LEU A 76 -5.75 -6.20 3.26
C LEU A 76 -6.97 -6.27 4.18
N LEU A 77 -7.41 -7.50 4.46
CA LEU A 77 -8.40 -7.76 5.50
C LEU A 77 -7.68 -7.95 6.84
N ALA A 78 -7.87 -7.00 7.76
CA ALA A 78 -7.27 -7.07 9.09
C ALA A 78 -8.09 -6.33 10.15
N GLY A 79 -8.24 -6.96 11.31
CA GLY A 79 -8.98 -6.43 12.46
C GLY A 79 -8.40 -5.14 13.06
N THR A 80 -9.11 -4.60 14.06
CA THR A 80 -8.62 -3.51 14.92
C THR A 80 -7.36 -3.96 15.68
N GLY A 81 -6.46 -3.03 15.99
CA GLY A 81 -5.21 -3.36 16.70
C GLY A 81 -4.15 -4.10 15.87
N PHE A 82 -4.43 -4.50 14.63
CA PHE A 82 -3.44 -5.12 13.74
C PHE A 82 -2.22 -4.22 13.45
N GLY A 83 -2.38 -2.90 13.59
CA GLY A 83 -1.35 -1.91 13.28
C GLY A 83 -1.30 -1.56 11.80
N LYS A 84 -2.46 -1.48 11.11
CA LYS A 84 -2.56 -1.16 9.68
C LYS A 84 -1.80 0.12 9.30
N SER A 85 -1.76 1.12 10.17
CA SER A 85 -1.02 2.38 9.97
C SER A 85 0.49 2.19 9.74
N ARG A 86 1.08 1.10 10.21
CA ARG A 86 2.51 0.81 9.97
C ARG A 86 2.82 0.54 8.49
N ILE A 87 1.84 0.09 7.69
CA ILE A 87 2.01 -0.25 6.28
C ILE A 87 2.36 1.00 5.44
N PRO A 88 1.55 2.06 5.40
CA PRO A 88 1.89 3.27 4.66
C PRO A 88 3.19 3.92 5.18
N GLU A 89 3.43 3.86 6.49
CA GLU A 89 4.66 4.38 7.09
C GLU A 89 5.93 3.63 6.64
N MET A 90 5.88 2.29 6.57
CA MET A 90 7.00 1.48 6.07
C MET A 90 7.19 1.66 4.56
N TYR A 91 6.09 1.74 3.81
CA TYR A 91 6.15 1.99 2.37
C TYR A 91 6.78 3.35 2.05
N PHE A 92 6.38 4.41 2.78
CA PHE A 92 6.98 5.73 2.66
C PHE A 92 8.50 5.73 2.88
N LYS A 93 9.01 4.90 3.80
CA LYS A 93 10.45 4.80 4.07
C LYS A 93 11.25 4.19 2.91
N LEU A 94 10.62 3.46 2.00
CA LEU A 94 11.27 2.96 0.79
C LEU A 94 11.47 4.05 -0.26
N MET A 95 10.69 5.13 -0.21
CA MET A 95 10.68 6.17 -1.23
C MET A 95 11.93 7.07 -1.16
N PRO A 96 12.44 7.53 -2.31
CA PRO A 96 13.58 8.44 -2.36
C PRO A 96 13.20 9.83 -1.84
N LYS A 97 13.79 10.25 -0.72
CA LYS A 97 13.50 11.55 -0.08
C LYS A 97 13.66 12.76 -1.02
N LYS A 98 14.58 12.70 -1.99
CA LYS A 98 14.82 13.78 -2.97
C LYS A 98 13.61 14.06 -3.87
N GLN A 99 12.67 13.11 -4.00
CA GLN A 99 11.46 13.26 -4.80
C GLN A 99 10.28 13.83 -4.00
N ALA A 100 10.52 14.28 -2.76
CA ALA A 100 9.50 14.81 -1.85
C ALA A 100 8.21 13.95 -1.80
N PRO A 101 8.33 12.65 -1.44
CA PRO A 101 7.19 11.77 -1.48
C PRO A 101 6.05 12.17 -0.56
N VAL A 102 4.84 11.82 -0.98
CA VAL A 102 3.61 11.98 -0.21
C VAL A 102 2.86 10.65 -0.22
N VAL A 103 2.52 10.17 0.97
CA VAL A 103 1.63 9.01 1.15
C VAL A 103 0.40 9.51 1.91
N LEU A 104 -0.72 9.60 1.20
CA LEU A 104 -2.01 9.98 1.78
C LEU A 104 -2.70 8.74 2.33
N THR A 105 -3.00 8.73 3.61
CA THR A 105 -3.82 7.68 4.24
C THR A 105 -5.17 8.28 4.59
N LEU A 106 -6.21 7.88 3.86
CA LEU A 106 -7.58 8.24 4.19
C LEU A 106 -8.07 7.30 5.29
N ASN A 107 -7.86 7.72 6.54
CA ASN A 107 -8.42 7.01 7.67
C ASN A 107 -9.82 7.59 7.94
N PRO A 108 -10.92 6.85 7.74
CA PRO A 108 -12.26 7.34 8.06
C PRO A 108 -12.48 7.58 9.57
N LEU A 109 -11.49 7.24 10.41
CA LEU A 109 -11.49 7.40 11.86
C LEU A 109 -10.51 8.51 12.30
N ASP A 110 -10.73 9.75 11.86
CA ASP A 110 -10.07 10.93 12.48
C ASP A 110 -10.66 11.27 13.86
N ALA A 111 -11.72 10.56 14.28
CA ALA A 111 -12.36 10.67 15.60
C ALA A 111 -11.70 9.84 16.72
N LEU A 112 -10.66 9.05 16.43
CA LEU A 112 -9.89 8.31 17.45
C LEU A 112 -8.56 9.00 17.71
N GLY A 113 -8.65 10.31 18.01
CA GLY A 113 -7.53 11.11 18.46
C GLY A 113 -6.75 10.41 19.58
N ASN A 114 -5.42 10.53 19.53
CA ASN A 114 -4.47 10.24 20.61
C ASN A 114 -5.08 9.55 21.85
N LYS A 115 -5.24 8.22 21.80
CA LYS A 115 -5.33 7.45 23.05
C LYS A 115 -3.94 7.41 23.67
N LYS A 116 -3.55 8.50 24.34
CA LYS A 116 -2.62 8.43 25.46
C LYS A 116 -3.26 7.49 26.46
N VAL A 117 -2.77 6.28 26.46
CA VAL A 117 -3.01 5.34 27.54
C VAL A 117 -2.17 5.84 28.72
N LEU A 118 -2.78 6.67 29.56
CA LEU A 118 -2.34 6.81 30.95
C LEU A 118 -3.02 5.66 31.71
N TRP A 119 -2.37 4.51 31.82
CA TRP A 119 -2.76 3.56 32.86
C TRP A 119 -2.14 4.06 34.16
N GLY A 120 -2.95 4.79 34.93
CA GLY A 120 -2.75 4.98 36.35
C GLY A 120 -3.84 4.22 37.09
N LYS A 121 -3.46 3.10 37.70
CA LYS A 121 -3.73 2.74 39.09
C LYS A 121 -2.84 1.55 39.45
#